data_AF-A0ABD4KT52-F1
#
_entry.id   AF-A0ABD4KT52-F1
#
_cell.length_a   1.000
_cell.length_b   1.000
_cell.length_c   1.000
_cell.angle_alpha   90.00
_cell.angle_beta   90.00
_cell.angle_gamma   90.00
#
_symmetry.space_group_name_H-M   'P 1'
#
loop_
_entity.id
_entity.type
_entity.pdbx_description
1 polymer ?
#
loop_
_entity_poly.entity_id
_entity_poly.type
_entity_poly.pdbx_seq_one_letter_code
_entity_poly.pdbx_strand_id
1 'polypeptide(L)'
;LNSYRCQLSHTDSKSYNAHLDALCDYLETDLVRYDNGEYRRNYVRQHQLRRFFAMAFFWSKGFDGMDALRWMLGHSDMEHLYNYISESETGAVLNGAKASVIVRGIVDSTSE
;
A
#
# COMPACT_ATOMS: atom_id res chain seq x y z
N LEU A 1 7.89 25.47 18.56
CA LEU A 1 7.01 24.47 19.19
C LEU A 1 7.60 24.09 20.54
N ASN A 2 6.88 24.31 21.64
CA ASN A 2 7.35 23.95 22.99
C ASN A 2 7.05 22.46 23.22
N SER A 3 8.09 21.62 23.27
CA SER A 3 7.99 20.15 23.38
C SER A 3 7.24 19.69 24.63
N TYR A 4 7.24 20.49 25.71
CA TYR A 4 6.56 20.18 26.97
C TYR A 4 5.04 20.34 26.94
N ARG A 5 4.47 20.83 25.83
CA ARG A 5 3.01 20.98 25.64
C ARG A 5 2.40 19.98 24.66
N CYS A 6 3.20 19.06 24.12
CA CYS A 6 2.68 18.03 23.22
C CYS A 6 2.06 16.89 24.04
N GLN A 7 0.74 16.91 24.20
CA GLN A 7 0.00 15.77 24.72
C GLN A 7 -0.34 14.85 23.55
N LEU A 8 0.39 13.72 23.45
CA LEU A 8 0.08 12.68 22.49
C LEU A 8 -1.15 11.90 22.98
N SER A 9 -2.24 11.98 22.24
CA SER A 9 -3.42 11.16 22.46
C SER A 9 -3.25 9.80 21.79
N HIS A 10 -3.92 8.78 22.33
CA HIS A 10 -3.97 7.46 21.70
C HIS A 10 -4.63 7.57 20.32
N THR A 11 -3.99 6.98 19.31
CA THR A 11 -4.55 6.94 17.95
C THR A 11 -5.55 5.81 17.84
N ASP A 12 -6.76 6.12 17.35
CA ASP A 12 -7.78 5.13 17.02
C ASP A 12 -7.90 4.97 15.51
N SER A 13 -8.75 4.07 15.03
CA SER A 13 -8.92 3.83 13.60
C SER A 13 -9.44 5.06 12.85
N LYS A 14 -10.19 5.96 13.49
CA LYS A 14 -10.70 7.18 12.87
C LYS A 14 -9.60 8.21 12.75
N SER A 15 -8.87 8.49 13.83
CA SER A 15 -7.77 9.45 13.81
C SER A 15 -6.63 8.97 12.92
N TYR A 16 -6.35 7.67 12.87
CA TYR A 16 -5.40 7.09 11.92
C TYR A 16 -5.79 7.35 10.47
N ASN A 17 -7.03 7.02 10.07
CA ASN A 17 -7.47 7.23 8.69
C ASN A 17 -7.59 8.72 8.36
N ALA A 18 -7.95 9.58 9.31
CA ALA A 18 -7.98 11.04 9.10
C ALA A 18 -6.57 11.60 8.82
N HIS A 19 -5.53 11.08 9.48
CA HIS A 19 -4.15 11.46 9.15
C HIS A 19 -3.73 10.97 7.77
N LEU A 20 -4.17 9.78 7.34
CA LEU A 20 -3.96 9.32 5.97
C LEU A 20 -4.70 10.19 4.95
N ASP A 21 -5.91 10.63 5.27
CA ASP A 21 -6.68 11.54 4.41
C ASP A 21 -5.94 12.87 4.25
N ALA A 22 -5.48 13.46 5.35
CA ALA A 22 -4.69 14.69 5.34
C ALA A 22 -3.40 14.55 4.51
N LEU A 23 -2.72 13.41 4.60
CA LEU A 23 -1.56 13.11 3.75
C LEU A 23 -1.94 13.05 2.26
N CYS A 24 -3.04 12.38 1.93
CA CYS A 24 -3.53 12.27 0.56
C CYS A 24 -3.94 13.63 -0.02
N ASP A 25 -4.56 14.48 0.81
CA ASP A 25 -4.91 15.85 0.45
C ASP A 25 -3.66 16.71 0.22
N TYR A 26 -2.65 16.58 1.10
CA TYR A 26 -1.38 17.29 0.97
C TYR A 26 -0.60 16.89 -0.29
N LEU A 27 -0.61 15.60 -0.63
CA LEU A 27 0.03 15.08 -1.84
C LEU A 27 -0.82 15.24 -3.11
N GLU A 28 -2.04 15.74 -2.97
CA GLU A 28 -3.01 15.86 -4.06
C GLU A 28 -3.19 14.55 -4.84
N THR A 29 -3.47 13.45 -4.13
CA THR A 29 -3.66 12.14 -4.78
C THR A 29 -4.78 12.19 -5.82
N ASP A 30 -4.65 11.32 -6.83
CA ASP A 30 -5.45 11.37 -8.05
C ASP A 30 -6.97 11.24 -7.79
N LEU A 31 -7.75 11.83 -8.69
CA LEU A 31 -9.21 11.81 -8.65
C LEU A 31 -9.75 10.64 -9.47
N VAL A 32 -10.58 9.82 -8.82
CA VAL A 32 -11.26 8.70 -9.49
C VAL A 32 -12.68 9.11 -9.82
N ARG A 33 -13.11 8.84 -11.05
CA ARG A 33 -14.50 9.04 -11.47
C ARG A 33 -15.35 7.87 -10.98
N TYR A 34 -16.37 8.17 -10.19
CA TYR A 34 -17.35 7.19 -9.71
C TYR A 34 -18.50 7.05 -10.72
N ASP A 35 -19.28 5.97 -10.60
CA ASP A 35 -20.39 5.65 -11.51
C ASP A 35 -21.48 6.74 -11.55
N ASN A 36 -21.58 7.54 -10.49
CA ASN A 36 -22.48 8.68 -10.40
C ASN A 36 -21.97 9.93 -11.14
N GLY A 37 -20.83 9.85 -11.83
CA GLY A 37 -20.21 10.96 -12.55
C GLY A 37 -19.41 11.93 -11.69
N GLU A 38 -19.35 11.72 -10.37
CA GLU A 38 -18.55 12.54 -9.47
C GLU A 38 -17.09 12.11 -9.46
N TYR A 39 -16.20 13.08 -9.33
CA TYR A 39 -14.79 12.84 -9.07
C TYR A 39 -14.53 12.90 -7.57
N ARG A 40 -13.92 11.86 -7.03
CA ARG A 40 -13.51 11.82 -5.61
C ARG A 40 -12.05 11.43 -5.50
N ARG A 41 -11.37 12.04 -4.53
CA ARG A 41 -9.96 11.73 -4.26
C ARG A 41 -9.83 10.31 -3.74
N ASN A 42 -8.83 9.60 -4.25
CA ASN A 42 -8.53 8.26 -3.79
C ASN A 42 -7.82 8.30 -2.43
N TYR A 43 -8.55 7.96 -1.38
CA TYR A 43 -8.04 7.91 -0.02
C TYR A 43 -7.64 6.50 0.38
N VAL A 44 -6.37 6.34 0.73
CA VAL A 44 -5.83 5.05 1.17
C VAL A 44 -6.35 4.72 2.57
N ARG A 45 -6.65 3.45 2.81
CA ARG A 45 -7.19 2.95 4.09
C ARG A 45 -6.20 2.00 4.76
N GLN A 46 -6.21 1.94 6.09
CA GLN A 46 -5.33 1.06 6.87
C GLN A 46 -5.32 -0.40 6.37
N HIS A 47 -6.49 -0.95 6.01
CA HIS A 47 -6.59 -2.34 5.55
C HIS A 47 -6.04 -2.51 4.14
N GLN A 48 -6.15 -1.49 3.29
CA GLN A 48 -5.58 -1.50 1.93
C GLN A 48 -4.05 -1.48 2.01
N LEU A 49 -3.46 -0.73 2.94
CA LEU A 49 -2.01 -0.75 3.17
C LEU A 49 -1.51 -2.11 3.66
N ARG A 50 -2.24 -2.75 4.58
CA ARG A 50 -1.91 -4.10 5.04
C ARG A 50 -1.93 -5.12 3.88
N ARG A 51 -2.92 -5.02 2.99
CA ARG A 51 -3.00 -5.85 1.77
C ARG A 51 -1.85 -5.56 0.82
N PHE A 52 -1.62 -4.29 0.52
CA PHE A 52 -0.52 -3.84 -0.33
C PHE A 52 0.83 -4.37 0.16
N PHE A 53 1.08 -4.27 1.46
CA PHE A 53 2.26 -4.80 2.10
C PHE A 53 2.43 -6.31 1.87
N ALA A 54 1.37 -7.09 2.08
CA ALA A 54 1.39 -8.54 1.86
C ALA A 54 1.72 -8.88 0.40
N MET A 55 1.09 -8.19 -0.55
CA MET A 55 1.35 -8.37 -1.98
C MET A 55 2.79 -7.99 -2.32
N ALA A 56 3.26 -6.80 -1.94
CA ALA A 56 4.60 -6.33 -2.26
C ALA A 56 5.68 -7.25 -1.69
N PHE A 57 5.49 -7.75 -0.47
CA PHE A 57 6.40 -8.70 0.16
C PHE A 57 6.42 -10.04 -0.59
N PHE A 58 5.25 -10.62 -0.85
CA PHE A 58 5.12 -11.88 -1.57
C PHE A 58 5.73 -11.81 -2.98
N TRP A 59 5.46 -10.76 -3.74
CA TRP A 59 6.03 -10.57 -5.07
C TRP A 59 7.53 -10.19 -5.07
N SER A 60 8.13 -9.92 -3.92
CA SER A 60 9.57 -9.64 -3.77
C SER A 60 10.37 -10.91 -3.42
N LYS A 61 9.85 -11.74 -2.51
CA LYS A 61 10.54 -12.93 -1.99
C LYS A 61 9.95 -14.27 -2.44
N GLY A 62 8.77 -14.25 -3.05
CA GLY A 62 8.03 -15.47 -3.43
C GLY A 62 7.68 -16.33 -2.21
N PHE A 63 7.70 -17.64 -2.41
CA PHE A 63 7.33 -18.63 -1.40
C PHE A 63 8.31 -18.72 -0.22
N ASP A 64 9.58 -18.37 -0.44
CA ASP A 64 10.65 -18.44 0.58
C ASP A 64 10.40 -17.49 1.77
N GLY A 65 9.54 -16.47 1.60
CA GLY A 65 9.18 -15.51 2.64
C GLY A 65 7.86 -15.79 3.36
N MET A 66 7.13 -16.86 3.05
CA MET A 66 5.74 -17.02 3.50
C MET A 66 5.58 -17.16 5.02
N ASP A 67 6.49 -17.85 5.70
CA ASP A 67 6.42 -17.98 7.17
C ASP A 67 6.69 -16.64 7.89
N ALA A 68 7.64 -15.86 7.36
CA ALA A 68 7.91 -14.51 7.87
C ALA A 68 6.71 -13.58 7.64
N LEU A 69 6.08 -13.66 6.46
CA LEU A 69 4.89 -12.89 6.14
C LEU A 69 3.70 -13.28 7.03
N ARG A 70 3.50 -14.58 7.27
CA ARG A 70 2.45 -15.10 8.15
C ARG A 70 2.61 -14.56 9.57
N TRP A 71 3.84 -14.62 10.10
CA TRP A 71 4.16 -14.07 11.43
C TRP A 71 3.87 -12.56 11.49
N MET A 72 4.30 -11.80 10.49
CA MET A 72 4.16 -10.35 10.43
C MET A 72 2.72 -9.86 10.29
N LEU A 73 1.86 -10.66 9.66
CA LEU A 73 0.43 -10.39 9.56
C LEU A 73 -0.37 -10.98 10.74
N GLY A 74 0.26 -11.79 11.60
CA GLY A 74 -0.43 -12.50 12.67
C GLY A 74 -1.52 -13.45 12.17
N HIS A 75 -1.36 -13.99 10.95
CA HIS A 75 -2.30 -14.97 10.41
C HIS A 75 -1.96 -16.35 11.00
N SER A 76 -2.98 -17.10 11.43
CA SER A 76 -2.77 -18.42 12.02
C SER A 76 -2.47 -19.50 10.97
N ASP A 77 -2.94 -19.31 9.74
CA ASP A 77 -2.88 -20.32 8.68
C ASP A 77 -2.30 -19.77 7.37
N MET A 78 -1.53 -20.63 6.69
CA MET A 78 -0.85 -20.37 5.43
C MET A 78 -1.83 -20.40 4.24
N GLU A 79 -2.87 -21.24 4.29
CA GLU A 79 -3.91 -21.28 3.27
C GLU A 79 -4.73 -19.98 3.27
N HIS A 80 -5.11 -19.49 4.45
CA HIS A 80 -5.76 -18.20 4.60
C HIS A 80 -4.90 -17.03 4.08
N LEU A 81 -3.57 -17.07 4.29
CA LEU A 81 -2.64 -16.08 3.75
C LEU A 81 -2.57 -16.14 2.22
N TYR A 82 -2.49 -17.34 1.64
CA TYR A 82 -2.41 -17.51 0.20
C TYR A 82 -3.69 -17.00 -0.49
N ASN A 83 -4.87 -17.38 0.01
CA ASN A 83 -6.16 -16.92 -0.51
C ASN A 83 -6.32 -15.40 -0.37
N TYR A 84 -5.89 -14.84 0.77
CA TYR A 84 -5.91 -13.41 1.01
C TYR A 84 -5.06 -12.60 0.00
N ILE A 85 -3.97 -13.18 -0.51
CA ILE A 85 -3.10 -12.57 -1.52
C ILE A 85 -3.64 -12.80 -2.94
N SER A 86 -4.11 -14.02 -3.24
CA SER A 86 -4.53 -14.45 -4.58
C SER A 86 -5.91 -13.92 -5.01
N GLU A 87 -6.83 -13.68 -4.08
CA GLU A 87 -8.15 -13.08 -4.37
C GLU A 87 -8.07 -11.60 -4.75
N SER A 88 -7.01 -10.88 -4.34
CA SER A 88 -6.69 -9.57 -4.89
C SER A 88 -5.96 -9.72 -6.22
N GLU A 89 -6.69 -9.62 -7.34
CA GLU A 89 -6.11 -9.36 -8.66
C GLU A 89 -5.01 -8.27 -8.61
N THR A 90 -3.97 -8.25 -9.44
CA THR A 90 -3.25 -9.27 -10.23
C THR A 90 -1.78 -8.84 -10.09
N GLY A 91 -0.87 -9.77 -9.80
CA GLY A 91 0.58 -9.47 -9.77
C GLY A 91 1.12 -8.74 -11.01
N ALA A 92 0.34 -8.76 -12.10
CA ALA A 92 0.52 -7.95 -13.31
C ALA A 92 0.73 -6.46 -13.03
N VAL A 93 0.00 -5.83 -12.10
CA VAL A 93 0.18 -4.39 -11.80
C VAL A 93 1.56 -4.14 -11.17
N LEU A 94 1.96 -4.98 -10.21
CA LEU A 94 3.27 -4.87 -9.55
C LEU A 94 4.41 -5.21 -10.50
N ASN A 95 4.24 -6.21 -11.37
CA ASN A 95 5.21 -6.54 -12.41
C ASN A 95 5.30 -5.43 -13.46
N GLY A 96 4.19 -4.78 -13.82
CA GLY A 96 4.17 -3.61 -14.69
C GLY A 96 4.91 -2.42 -14.06
N ALA A 97 4.71 -2.16 -12.76
CA ALA A 97 5.44 -1.13 -12.03
C ALA A 97 6.95 -1.45 -11.93
N LYS A 98 7.33 -2.71 -11.70
CA LYS A 98 8.75 -3.13 -11.74
C LYS A 98 9.34 -2.92 -13.13
N ALA A 99 8.63 -3.32 -14.18
CA ALA A 99 9.07 -3.17 -15.55
C ALA A 99 9.24 -1.69 -15.93
N SER A 100 8.32 -0.81 -15.53
CA SER A 100 8.43 0.62 -15.83
C SER A 100 9.65 1.25 -15.17
N VAL A 101 9.99 0.86 -13.93
CA VAL A 101 11.21 1.30 -13.24
C VAL A 101 12.46 0.81 -13.95
N ILE A 102 12.50 -0.47 -14.38
CA ILE A 102 13.64 -1.04 -15.12
C ILE A 102 13.82 -0.32 -16.46
N VAL A 103 12.74 -0.15 -17.23
CA VAL A 103 12.78 0.54 -18.54
C VAL A 103 13.27 1.97 -18.36
N ARG A 104 12.75 2.70 -17.38
CA ARG A 104 13.18 4.07 -17.09
C ARG A 104 14.67 4.12 -16.75
N GLY A 105 15.17 3.20 -15.92
CA GLY A 105 16.60 3.12 -15.61
C GLY A 105 17.48 2.89 -16.84
N ILE A 106 17.03 2.05 -17.79
CA ILE A 106 17.75 1.78 -19.05
C ILE A 106 17.71 2.99 -19.99
N VAL A 107 16.54 3.61 -20.16
CA VAL A 107 16.36 4.79 -21.03
C VAL A 107 17.14 6.01 -20.50
N ASP A 108 17.07 6.26 -19.19
CA ASP A 108 17.81 7.38 -18.59
C ASP A 108 19.33 7.14 -18.66
N SER A 109 19.80 5.89 -18.55
CA SER A 109 21.22 5.53 -18.73
C SER A 109 21.75 5.60 -20.16
N THR A 110 20.86 5.73 -21.15
CA THR A 110 21.22 5.86 -22.58
C THR A 110 21.08 7.30 -23.09
N SER A 111 20.74 8.24 -22.19
CA SER A 111 20.57 9.67 -22.46
C SER A 111 21.78 10.53 -22.06
N GLU A 112 22.89 9.91 -21.67
CA GLU A 112 24.25 10.50 -21.57
C GLU A 112 25.13 9.97 -22.70
#